data_AF-A0A183L4G5-F1
#
_entry.id   AF-A0A183L4G5-F1
#
_cell.length_a   1.000
_cell.length_b   1.000
_cell.length_c   1.000
_cell.angle_alpha   90.00
_cell.angle_beta   90.00
_cell.angle_gamma   90.00
#
_symmetry.space_group_name_H-M   'P 1'
#
loop_
_entity.id
_entity.type
_entity.pdbx_description
1 polymer ?
#
loop_
_entity_poly.entity_id
_entity_poly.type
_entity_poly.pdbx_seq_one_letter_code
_entity_poly.pdbx_strand_id
1 'polypeptide(L)'
;DHPLVHDLSCSLIEWINTELVDDRILVRDLEADLYDGQVLQKLIEKLLNIKIDHPEVAQTEIGQKQRLKIVIDEINGALGISPVRAAQLWPVSAVYNRDLVAILRLLVALVHKFSPAIILPRKVQLTVLIVRKINGILQHRRQIEPVTDIGDEQG
;
A
#
# COMPACT_ATOMS: atom_id res chain seq x y z
N ASP A 1 11.58 12.49 11.52
CA ASP A 1 11.38 11.81 10.23
C ASP A 1 12.50 10.83 9.95
N HIS A 2 12.16 9.66 9.42
CA HIS A 2 13.13 8.65 9.04
C HIS A 2 13.47 8.89 7.55
N PRO A 3 14.66 9.43 7.19
CA PRO A 3 14.94 9.92 5.83
C PRO A 3 14.67 8.87 4.75
N LEU A 4 15.01 7.60 5.02
CA LEU A 4 14.75 6.50 4.09
C LEU A 4 13.26 6.22 3.82
N VAL A 5 12.37 6.53 4.76
CA VAL A 5 10.92 6.38 4.56
C VAL A 5 10.44 7.49 3.63
N HIS A 6 10.93 8.72 3.82
CA HIS A 6 10.63 9.83 2.93
C HIS A 6 11.11 9.55 1.51
N ASP A 7 12.35 9.12 1.35
CA ASP A 7 12.93 8.79 0.03
C ASP A 7 12.11 7.69 -0.66
N LEU A 8 11.74 6.63 0.09
CA LEU A 8 10.89 5.56 -0.44
C LEU A 8 9.52 6.10 -0.87
N SER A 9 8.86 6.91 -0.03
CA SER A 9 7.58 7.54 -0.36
C SER A 9 7.69 8.39 -1.62
N CYS A 10 8.74 9.19 -1.77
CA CYS A 10 8.97 10.00 -2.97
C CYS A 10 9.13 9.13 -4.22
N SER A 11 9.96 8.08 -4.17
CA SER A 11 10.13 7.16 -5.31
C SER A 11 8.82 6.46 -5.69
N LEU A 12 8.01 6.05 -4.72
CA LEU A 12 6.71 5.43 -4.97
C LEU A 12 5.69 6.41 -5.55
N ILE A 13 5.66 7.66 -5.07
CA ILE A 13 4.81 8.72 -5.62
C ILE A 13 5.20 9.01 -7.07
N GLU A 14 6.50 9.16 -7.35
CA GLU A 14 7.01 9.41 -8.71
C GLU A 14 6.63 8.27 -9.66
N TRP A 15 6.77 7.03 -9.22
CA TRP A 15 6.36 5.87 -10.00
C TRP A 15 4.86 5.87 -10.31
N ILE A 16 4.00 6.01 -9.29
CA ILE A 16 2.54 6.03 -9.48
C ILE A 16 2.12 7.17 -10.42
N ASN A 17 2.71 8.35 -10.25
CA ASN A 17 2.42 9.50 -11.10
C ASN A 17 2.87 9.29 -12.55
N THR A 18 4.00 8.63 -12.76
CA THR A 18 4.49 8.27 -14.10
C THR A 18 3.56 7.26 -14.75
N GLU A 19 3.13 6.23 -14.00
CA GLU A 19 2.17 5.25 -14.50
C GLU A 19 0.82 5.89 -14.79
N LEU A 20 0.31 6.82 -13.98
CA LEU A 20 -1.06 7.33 -14.12
C LEU A 20 -1.18 8.72 -14.78
N VAL A 21 -0.13 9.19 -15.44
CA VAL A 21 -0.10 10.51 -16.09
C VAL A 21 -1.18 10.63 -17.18
N ASP A 22 -1.40 9.57 -17.97
CA ASP A 22 -2.38 9.55 -19.06
C ASP A 22 -3.83 9.61 -18.55
N ASP A 23 -4.06 9.08 -17.35
CA ASP A 23 -5.34 9.14 -16.63
C ASP A 23 -5.55 10.49 -15.90
N ARG A 24 -4.58 11.42 -15.98
CA ARG A 24 -4.58 12.72 -15.30
C ARG A 24 -4.67 12.62 -13.77
N ILE A 25 -4.09 11.56 -13.21
CA ILE A 25 -4.04 11.33 -11.78
C ILE A 25 -2.70 11.86 -11.24
N LEU A 26 -2.76 12.59 -10.13
CA LEU A 26 -1.58 13.12 -9.44
C LEU A 26 -1.69 12.81 -7.95
N VAL A 27 -0.86 11.89 -7.50
CA VAL A 27 -0.63 11.55 -6.09
C VAL A 27 0.36 12.52 -5.48
N ARG A 28 0.06 12.98 -4.28
CA ARG A 28 0.91 13.87 -3.45
C ARG A 28 1.19 13.29 -2.08
N ASP A 29 0.26 12.49 -1.55
CA ASP A 29 0.35 11.90 -0.22
C ASP A 29 -0.20 10.47 -0.27
N LEU A 30 0.65 9.48 -0.01
CA LEU A 30 0.30 8.08 -0.13
C LEU A 30 -0.86 7.67 0.81
N GLU A 31 -0.88 8.22 2.03
CA GLU A 31 -1.92 7.92 3.02
C GLU A 31 -3.26 8.54 2.65
N ALA A 32 -3.25 9.77 2.11
CA ALA A 32 -4.46 10.50 1.76
C ALA A 32 -5.03 10.13 0.39
N ASP A 33 -4.21 9.71 -0.55
CA ASP A 33 -4.63 9.47 -1.94
C ASP A 33 -4.94 7.99 -2.24
N LEU A 34 -4.45 7.04 -1.43
CA LEU A 34 -4.61 5.59 -1.69
C LEU A 34 -5.68 4.91 -0.83
N TYR A 35 -6.11 5.52 0.28
CA TYR A 35 -6.92 4.85 1.31
C TYR A 35 -8.29 4.36 0.82
N ASP A 36 -8.90 5.01 -0.16
CA ASP A 36 -10.24 4.68 -0.67
C ASP A 36 -10.19 3.66 -1.84
N GLY A 37 -8.99 3.32 -2.30
CA GLY A 37 -8.74 2.36 -3.36
C GLY A 37 -8.93 2.90 -4.79
N GLN A 38 -9.28 4.17 -5.01
CA GLN A 38 -9.53 4.71 -6.35
C GLN A 38 -8.25 4.77 -7.19
N VAL A 39 -7.17 5.30 -6.62
CA VAL A 39 -5.87 5.39 -7.29
C VAL A 39 -5.26 3.98 -7.45
N LEU A 40 -5.37 3.13 -6.42
CA LEU A 40 -4.92 1.74 -6.49
C LEU A 40 -5.66 0.96 -7.60
N GLN A 41 -6.96 1.20 -7.78
CA GLN A 41 -7.74 0.60 -8.86
C GLN A 41 -7.16 1.00 -10.23
N LYS A 42 -6.93 2.30 -10.44
CA LYS A 42 -6.42 2.79 -11.73
C LYS A 42 -5.02 2.26 -12.02
N LEU A 43 -4.18 2.20 -11.00
CA LEU A 43 -2.85 1.60 -11.09
C LEU A 43 -2.93 0.14 -11.52
N ILE A 44 -3.69 -0.70 -10.81
CA ILE A 44 -3.74 -2.13 -11.14
C ILE A 44 -4.46 -2.42 -12.47
N GLU A 45 -5.49 -1.64 -12.83
CA GLU A 45 -6.12 -1.68 -14.16
C GLU A 45 -5.10 -1.45 -15.28
N LYS A 46 -4.23 -0.44 -15.11
CA LYS A 46 -3.17 -0.14 -16.08
C LYS A 46 -2.12 -1.24 -16.12
N LEU A 47 -1.58 -1.65 -14.97
CA LEU A 47 -0.49 -2.63 -14.88
C LEU A 47 -0.88 -4.01 -15.43
N LEU A 48 -2.15 -4.41 -15.27
CA LEU A 48 -2.67 -5.67 -15.80
C LEU A 48 -3.32 -5.54 -17.19
N ASN A 49 -3.50 -4.31 -17.68
CA ASN A 49 -4.28 -4.02 -18.88
C ASN A 49 -5.70 -4.62 -18.82
N ILE A 50 -6.39 -4.41 -17.69
CA ILE A 50 -7.76 -4.88 -17.44
C ILE A 50 -8.69 -3.72 -17.03
N LYS A 51 -9.98 -4.02 -16.90
CA LYS A 51 -10.95 -3.16 -16.23
C LYS A 51 -11.55 -3.91 -15.06
N ILE A 52 -11.54 -3.29 -13.88
CA ILE A 52 -12.21 -3.85 -12.71
C ILE A 52 -13.64 -3.32 -12.75
N ASP A 53 -14.56 -4.22 -13.08
CA ASP A 53 -15.97 -3.88 -13.14
C ASP A 53 -16.48 -3.66 -11.71
N HIS A 54 -17.10 -2.50 -11.48
CA HIS A 54 -17.57 -2.15 -10.16
C HIS A 54 -18.91 -1.41 -10.28
N PRO A 55 -19.95 -1.83 -9.55
CA PRO A 55 -21.23 -1.13 -9.54
C PRO A 55 -20.98 0.29 -9.03
N GLU A 56 -21.16 1.31 -9.89
CA GLU A 56 -20.90 2.73 -9.60
C GLU A 56 -21.04 3.05 -8.11
N VAL A 57 -19.91 3.30 -7.44
CA VAL A 57 -19.93 3.32 -5.98
C VAL A 57 -20.59 4.58 -5.49
N ALA A 58 -21.62 4.41 -4.66
CA ALA A 58 -22.05 5.44 -3.74
C ALA A 58 -20.83 5.93 -2.93
N GLN A 59 -20.71 7.24 -2.72
CA GLN A 59 -19.64 7.91 -1.93
C GLN A 59 -19.67 7.56 -0.43
N THR A 60 -20.28 6.45 -0.06
CA THR A 60 -20.45 5.99 1.31
C THR A 60 -19.19 5.24 1.77
N GLU A 61 -18.95 5.27 3.08
CA GLU A 61 -17.87 4.50 3.72
C GLU A 61 -17.94 3.01 3.38
N ILE A 62 -19.16 2.44 3.32
CA ILE A 62 -19.36 1.03 2.99
C ILE A 62 -18.89 0.76 1.55
N GLY A 63 -19.28 1.63 0.62
CA GLY A 63 -18.88 1.53 -0.79
C GLY A 63 -17.37 1.60 -0.98
N GLN A 64 -16.71 2.56 -0.33
CA GLN A 64 -15.25 2.72 -0.41
C GLN A 64 -14.51 1.47 0.12
N LYS A 65 -14.94 0.92 1.26
CA LYS A 65 -14.34 -0.32 1.80
C LYS A 65 -14.55 -1.51 0.87
N GLN A 66 -15.70 -1.59 0.21
CA GLN A 66 -16.03 -2.67 -0.72
C GLN A 66 -15.20 -2.58 -2.01
N ARG A 67 -15.02 -1.36 -2.56
CA ARG A 67 -14.10 -1.09 -3.67
C ARG A 67 -12.67 -1.48 -3.30
N LEU A 68 -12.16 -0.96 -2.18
CA LEU A 68 -10.80 -1.25 -1.74
C LEU A 68 -10.57 -2.74 -1.56
N LYS A 69 -11.56 -3.48 -1.03
CA LYS A 69 -11.48 -4.93 -0.92
C LYS A 69 -11.30 -5.60 -2.29
N ILE A 70 -12.12 -5.27 -3.27
CA ILE A 70 -12.03 -5.84 -4.63
C ILE A 70 -10.66 -5.53 -5.25
N VAL A 71 -10.21 -4.29 -5.13
CA VAL A 71 -8.91 -3.85 -5.66
C VAL A 71 -7.76 -4.60 -5.00
N ILE A 72 -7.77 -4.75 -3.67
CA ILE A 72 -6.75 -5.50 -2.94
C ILE A 72 -6.80 -6.98 -3.30
N ASP A 73 -7.97 -7.58 -3.47
CA ASP A 73 -8.11 -8.98 -3.89
C ASP A 73 -7.51 -9.19 -5.30
N GLU A 74 -7.73 -8.25 -6.23
CA GLU A 74 -7.12 -8.27 -7.57
C GLU A 74 -5.59 -8.12 -7.49
N ILE A 75 -5.09 -7.17 -6.69
CA ILE A 75 -3.65 -6.99 -6.48
C ILE A 75 -3.02 -8.26 -5.88
N ASN A 76 -3.68 -8.90 -4.92
CA ASN A 76 -3.18 -10.14 -4.31
C ASN A 76 -3.10 -11.28 -5.33
N GLY A 77 -4.13 -11.43 -6.17
CA GLY A 77 -4.17 -12.38 -7.28
C GLY A 77 -3.03 -12.13 -8.26
N ALA A 78 -2.86 -10.86 -8.64
CA ALA A 78 -1.77 -10.41 -9.48
C ALA A 78 -0.41 -10.75 -8.85
N LEU A 79 -0.18 -10.46 -7.57
CA LEU A 79 1.08 -10.73 -6.87
C LEU A 79 1.31 -12.23 -6.59
N GLY A 80 0.29 -13.08 -6.72
CA GLY A 80 0.36 -14.49 -6.33
C GLY A 80 0.50 -14.70 -4.82
N ILE A 81 0.04 -13.75 -4.01
CA ILE A 81 0.13 -13.80 -2.55
C ILE A 81 -1.16 -14.41 -1.98
N SER A 82 -1.01 -15.38 -1.07
CA SER A 82 -2.17 -16.01 -0.44
C SER A 82 -2.97 -15.01 0.41
N PRO A 83 -4.31 -15.14 0.50
CA PRO A 83 -5.14 -14.24 1.30
C PRO A 83 -4.69 -14.13 2.76
N VAL A 84 -4.20 -15.22 3.35
CA VAL A 84 -3.68 -15.25 4.73
C VAL A 84 -2.43 -14.40 4.86
N ARG A 85 -1.50 -14.47 3.91
CA ARG A 85 -0.27 -13.66 3.93
C ARG A 85 -0.58 -12.19 3.64
N ALA A 86 -1.45 -11.90 2.67
CA ALA A 86 -1.88 -10.53 2.37
C ALA A 86 -2.54 -9.86 3.59
N ALA A 87 -3.40 -10.58 4.31
CA ALA A 87 -4.06 -10.07 5.52
C ALA A 87 -3.08 -9.73 6.67
N GLN A 88 -1.85 -10.26 6.64
CA GLN A 88 -0.79 -9.91 7.60
C GLN A 88 0.04 -8.70 7.15
N LEU A 89 0.16 -8.47 5.84
CA LEU A 89 1.02 -7.42 5.27
C LEU A 89 0.28 -6.10 5.02
N TRP A 90 -0.93 -6.18 4.44
CA TRP A 90 -1.75 -5.03 4.04
C TRP A 90 -3.25 -5.36 4.11
N PRO A 91 -3.81 -5.63 5.30
CA PRO A 91 -5.25 -5.88 5.40
C PRO A 91 -6.03 -4.65 4.91
N VAL A 92 -7.19 -4.88 4.27
CA VAL A 92 -8.08 -3.83 3.73
C VAL A 92 -8.34 -2.73 4.77
N SER A 93 -8.56 -3.11 6.03
CA SER A 93 -8.79 -2.18 7.12
C SER A 93 -7.58 -1.30 7.44
N ALA A 94 -6.35 -1.80 7.31
CA ALA A 94 -5.15 -1.00 7.54
C ALA A 94 -4.98 0.04 6.44
N VAL A 95 -5.13 -0.35 5.17
CA VAL A 95 -5.05 0.59 4.04
C VAL A 95 -6.15 1.66 4.14
N TYR A 96 -7.39 1.26 4.44
CA TYR A 96 -8.50 2.20 4.62
C TYR A 96 -8.27 3.19 5.79
N ASN A 97 -7.65 2.72 6.87
CA ASN A 97 -7.29 3.55 8.03
C ASN A 97 -5.95 4.29 7.83
N ARG A 98 -5.44 4.38 6.59
CA ARG A 98 -4.23 5.12 6.25
C ARG A 98 -2.98 4.61 6.97
N ASP A 99 -2.89 3.31 7.19
CA ASP A 99 -1.68 2.72 7.75
C ASP A 99 -0.54 2.76 6.72
N LEU A 100 0.41 3.66 6.95
CA LEU A 100 1.54 3.87 6.05
C LEU A 100 2.38 2.59 5.84
N VAL A 101 2.53 1.73 6.85
CA VAL A 101 3.30 0.47 6.71
C VAL A 101 2.62 -0.45 5.70
N ALA A 102 1.30 -0.63 5.83
CA ALA A 102 0.51 -1.45 4.91
C ALA A 102 0.57 -0.90 3.48
N ILE A 103 0.41 0.42 3.32
CA ILE A 103 0.46 1.10 2.03
C ILE A 103 1.84 0.93 1.37
N LEU A 104 2.92 1.20 2.10
CA LEU A 104 4.27 1.08 1.57
C LEU A 104 4.59 -0.37 1.16
N ARG A 105 4.26 -1.36 2.00
CA ARG A 105 4.47 -2.78 1.68
C ARG A 105 3.73 -3.21 0.41
N LEU A 106 2.49 -2.76 0.24
CA LEU A 106 1.68 -3.05 -0.94
C LEU A 106 2.33 -2.47 -2.21
N LEU A 107 2.74 -1.21 -2.17
CA LEU A 107 3.36 -0.52 -3.31
C LEU A 107 4.74 -1.09 -3.64
N VAL A 108 5.57 -1.39 -2.65
CA VAL A 108 6.86 -2.07 -2.83
C VAL A 108 6.67 -3.39 -3.57
N ALA A 109 5.68 -4.20 -3.17
CA ALA A 109 5.38 -5.46 -3.83
C ALA A 109 4.94 -5.26 -5.29
N LEU A 110 4.13 -4.23 -5.57
CA LEU A 110 3.74 -3.89 -6.94
C LEU A 110 4.93 -3.45 -7.80
N VAL A 111 5.79 -2.56 -7.29
CA VAL A 111 7.01 -2.12 -8.01
C VAL A 111 7.92 -3.31 -8.32
N HIS A 112 8.19 -4.18 -7.34
CA HIS A 112 9.02 -5.36 -7.56
C HIS A 112 8.46 -6.27 -8.67
N LYS A 113 7.14 -6.39 -8.79
CA LYS A 113 6.50 -7.24 -9.80
C LYS A 113 6.44 -6.57 -11.18
N PHE A 114 6.02 -5.32 -11.24
CA PHE A 114 5.63 -4.67 -12.50
C PHE A 114 6.66 -3.68 -13.03
N SER A 115 7.57 -3.20 -12.17
CA SER A 115 8.59 -2.22 -12.54
C SER A 115 9.94 -2.57 -11.89
N PRO A 116 10.49 -3.77 -12.14
CA PRO A 116 11.73 -4.25 -11.49
C PRO A 116 12.98 -3.43 -11.82
N ALA A 117 12.92 -2.56 -12.83
CA ALA A 117 13.98 -1.60 -13.15
C ALA A 117 14.06 -0.43 -12.15
N ILE A 118 13.00 -0.17 -11.37
CA ILE A 118 12.97 0.88 -10.35
C ILE A 118 13.69 0.36 -9.10
N ILE A 119 14.74 1.07 -8.70
CA ILE A 119 15.52 0.73 -7.51
C ILE A 119 14.92 1.47 -6.31
N LEU A 120 14.28 0.73 -5.41
CA LEU A 120 13.76 1.28 -4.17
C LEU A 120 14.85 1.33 -3.08
N PRO A 121 14.80 2.32 -2.16
CA PRO A 121 15.65 2.32 -0.97
C PRO A 121 15.52 1.00 -0.20
N ARG A 122 16.66 0.47 0.28
CA ARG A 122 16.72 -0.80 1.03
C ARG A 122 16.69 -0.55 2.54
N LYS A 123 16.36 -1.60 3.30
CA LYS A 123 16.37 -1.58 4.78
C LYS A 123 15.48 -0.47 5.37
N VAL A 124 14.42 -0.10 4.66
CA VAL A 124 13.40 0.83 5.16
C VAL A 124 12.56 0.15 6.21
N GLN A 125 12.46 0.76 7.39
CA GLN A 125 11.68 0.29 8.52
C GLN A 125 11.01 1.47 9.23
N LEU A 126 9.82 1.24 9.77
CA LEU A 126 9.07 2.23 10.56
C LEU A 126 9.00 1.78 12.01
N THR A 127 9.17 2.73 12.95
CA THR A 127 8.86 2.48 14.35
C THR A 127 7.44 2.94 14.63
N VAL A 128 6.52 1.99 14.82
CA VAL A 128 5.11 2.28 15.13
C VAL A 128 4.88 2.26 16.63
N LEU A 129 4.11 3.23 17.14
CA LEU A 129 3.66 3.27 18.53
C LEU A 129 2.30 2.59 18.64
N ILE A 130 2.28 1.38 19.21
CA ILE A 130 1.04 0.66 19.46
C ILE A 130 0.53 1.08 20.82
N VAL A 131 -0.67 1.67 20.84
CA VAL A 131 -1.38 2.02 22.06
C VAL A 131 -2.59 1.10 22.21
N ARG A 132 -2.69 0.37 23.32
CA ARG A 132 -3.82 -0.49 23.66
C ARG A 132 -4.39 -0.10 25.01
N LYS A 133 -5.72 -0.05 25.12
CA LYS A 133 -6.41 0.11 26.40
C LYS A 133 -6.77 -1.27 26.94
N ILE A 134 -6.10 -1.71 28.01
CA ILE A 134 -6.36 -3.00 28.68
C ILE A 134 -6.83 -2.69 30.10
N ASN A 135 -8.04 -3.14 30.45
CA ASN A 135 -8.65 -2.90 31.76
C ASN A 135 -8.66 -1.42 32.19
N GLY A 136 -8.91 -0.52 31.23
CA GLY A 136 -8.92 0.94 31.50
C GLY A 136 -7.54 1.61 31.43
N ILE A 137 -6.44 0.85 31.42
CA ILE A 137 -5.07 1.37 31.41
C ILE A 137 -4.54 1.43 29.98
N LEU A 138 -3.94 2.56 29.59
CA LEU A 138 -3.22 2.69 28.32
C LEU A 138 -1.85 2.03 28.43
N GLN A 139 -1.66 0.95 27.69
CA GLN A 139 -0.36 0.34 27.44
C GLN A 139 0.17 0.84 26.11
N HIS A 140 1.43 1.24 26.09
CA HIS A 140 2.12 1.65 24.87
C HIS A 140 3.35 0.77 24.65
N ARG A 141 3.60 0.39 23.40
CA ARG A 141 4.84 -0.29 23.01
C ARG A 141 5.30 0.22 21.66
N ARG A 142 6.61 0.34 21.47
CA ARG A 142 7.21 0.59 20.16
C ARG A 142 7.43 -0.75 19.46
N GLN A 143 7.05 -0.81 18.19
CA GLN A 143 7.23 -1.98 17.34
C GLN A 143 7.92 -1.54 16.05
N ILE A 144 8.92 -2.29 15.60
CA ILE A 144 9.62 -2.02 14.34
C ILE A 144 8.93 -2.84 13.25
N GLU A 145 8.53 -2.16 12.18
CA GLU A 145 7.86 -2.73 11.01
C GLU A 145 8.77 -2.60 9.79
N PRO A 146 9.36 -3.70 9.29
CA PRO A 146 10.15 -3.66 8.06
C PRO A 146 9.25 -3.46 6.83
N VAL A 147 9.66 -2.60 5.90
CA VAL A 147 8.91 -2.29 4.66
C VAL A 147 9.59 -2.87 3.43
N THR A 148 10.90 -2.71 3.33
CA THR A 148 11.71 -3.29 2.25
C THR A 148 12.66 -4.31 2.84
N ASP A 149 12.94 -5.37 2.10
CA ASP A 149 13.86 -6.39 2.55
C ASP A 149 15.24 -5.81 2.90
N ILE A 150 15.87 -6.47 3.87
CA ILE A 150 17.27 -6.30 4.18
C ILE A 150 17.98 -7.07 3.07
N GLY A 151 18.14 -6.44 1.90
CA GLY A 151 18.55 -7.14 0.67
C GLY A 151 19.57 -8.23 0.94
N ASP A 152 19.25 -9.45 0.51
CA ASP A 152 20.12 -10.59 0.66
C ASP A 152 21.49 -10.23 0.09
N GLU A 153 22.53 -10.31 0.93
CA GLU A 153 23.84 -10.64 0.41
C GLU A 153 23.66 -11.99 -0.30
N GLN A 154 23.94 -11.98 -1.59
CA GLN A 154 23.80 -13.10 -2.50
C GLN A 154 24.17 -14.44 -1.86
N GLY A 155 23.27 -15.41 -1.98
CA GLY A 155 23.58 -16.84 -1.90
C GLY A 155 23.19 -17.50 -3.21
#